data_AF-A0A955PB08-F1
#
_entry.id   AF-A0A955PB08-F1
#
_cell.length_a   1.000
_cell.length_b   1.000
_cell.length_c   1.000
_cell.angle_alpha   90.00
_cell.angle_beta   90.00
_cell.angle_gamma   90.00
#
_symmetry.space_group_name_H-M   'P 1'
#
loop_
_entity.id
_entity.type
_entity.pdbx_description
1 polymer ?
#
loop_
_entity_poly.entity_id
_entity_poly.type
_entity_poly.pdbx_seq_one_letter_code
_entity_poly.pdbx_strand_id
1 'polypeptide(L)'
;MPKKGPLVFLVVGLSAVPAYADGIIMEWVIAAGAIVAVPITLFIVLVEGCVATWVLRIPFLKAAVVTFSANLVSTLSGIPLMLFERWIFYGVVPKDLHLYFKYYFIASILTYLFFLIVTIFFEWIVWRGWLNSANQSYLTKKLWKSLVLGNVLTYAVLCPLHYLFTSPAANVDELTSDTTWAREPTTSVLYIDSETQFLNRIQTNGVERETMVPFSMKEYFLSEDLETCVYRGTDGNLYHYNASLGKQSLLTEEISEAFNQSATAENKKLAAFVELEGPTPTLEVVPVRSLFTLHEEFRTEFGLKDSEVDWLKDSTTVTRVGSASFSGFRKKEDGSWESLRFPIRSKSANSNLFHGGLDYWTWVKEGYFKVGVNHGPFMGVVTVSKIEKYHMGVSDTPGFLRLPNRRFYSPVFLENGKEVLVEDEHSIYLMDLENRRIGHLVSGVSFSVLSEEISQRHLIEPES
;
A
#
# COMPACT_ATOMS: atom_id res chain seq x y z
N MET A 1 -34.65 -12.27 -49.63
CA MET A 1 -33.33 -11.61 -49.55
C MET A 1 -33.14 -11.06 -48.15
N PRO A 2 -32.17 -11.55 -47.35
CA PRO A 2 -31.95 -10.99 -46.01
C PRO A 2 -31.17 -9.68 -46.12
N LYS A 3 -31.68 -8.61 -45.48
CA LYS A 3 -30.97 -7.33 -45.32
C LYS A 3 -29.73 -7.56 -44.47
N LYS A 4 -28.55 -7.41 -45.07
CA LYS A 4 -27.27 -7.32 -44.34
C LYS A 4 -27.28 -5.99 -43.57
N GLY A 5 -27.44 -6.04 -42.25
CA GLY A 5 -27.10 -4.90 -41.39
C GLY A 5 -25.58 -4.72 -41.33
N PRO A 6 -25.07 -3.49 -41.15
CA PRO A 6 -23.64 -3.26 -41.06
C PRO A 6 -23.11 -3.88 -39.76
N LEU A 7 -22.24 -4.89 -39.90
CA LEU A 7 -21.35 -5.31 -38.82
C LEU A 7 -20.33 -4.18 -38.65
N VAL A 8 -20.54 -3.30 -37.69
CA VAL A 8 -19.53 -2.32 -37.29
C VAL A 8 -18.47 -3.08 -36.50
N PHE A 9 -17.42 -3.53 -37.18
CA PHE A 9 -16.18 -3.88 -36.53
C PHE A 9 -15.53 -2.57 -36.08
N LEU A 10 -15.53 -2.32 -34.77
CA LEU A 10 -14.64 -1.35 -34.16
C LEU A 10 -13.23 -1.96 -34.20
N VAL A 11 -12.55 -1.84 -35.34
CA VAL A 11 -11.10 -2.04 -35.40
C VAL A 11 -10.48 -0.77 -34.82
N VAL A 12 -10.14 -0.82 -33.53
CA VAL A 12 -9.27 0.18 -32.94
C VAL A 12 -7.92 0.02 -33.65
N GLY A 13 -7.63 0.95 -34.56
CA GLY A 13 -6.35 1.02 -35.24
C GLY A 13 -5.27 1.33 -34.21
N LEU A 14 -4.49 0.31 -33.85
CA LEU A 14 -3.19 0.49 -33.21
C LEU A 14 -2.27 1.16 -34.23
N SER A 15 -2.10 2.48 -34.12
CA SER A 15 -1.08 3.20 -34.85
C SER A 15 0.30 2.77 -34.33
N ALA A 16 1.29 2.71 -35.24
CA ALA A 16 2.67 2.32 -34.95
C ALA A 16 3.47 3.46 -34.27
N VAL A 17 2.85 4.17 -33.33
CA VAL A 17 3.53 5.14 -32.48
C VAL A 17 3.55 4.53 -31.08
N PRO A 18 4.73 4.25 -30.51
CA PRO A 18 4.81 3.71 -29.16
C PRO A 18 4.19 4.71 -28.20
N ALA A 19 3.00 4.37 -27.70
CA ALA A 19 2.27 5.15 -26.74
C ALA A 19 2.88 4.88 -25.37
N TYR A 20 3.91 5.63 -25.03
CA TYR A 20 4.44 5.70 -23.68
C TYR A 20 3.50 6.62 -22.87
N ALA A 21 2.56 6.02 -22.14
CA ALA A 21 1.87 6.71 -21.05
C ALA A 21 2.61 6.34 -19.75
N ASP A 22 3.19 7.32 -19.07
CA ASP A 22 3.88 7.12 -17.78
C ASP A 22 4.96 6.02 -17.77
N GLY A 23 5.70 5.88 -18.88
CA GLY A 23 6.74 4.85 -19.02
C GLY A 23 6.21 3.43 -19.23
N ILE A 24 4.89 3.24 -19.31
CA ILE A 24 4.25 1.97 -19.62
C ILE A 24 4.24 1.79 -21.14
N ILE A 25 4.85 0.70 -21.61
CA ILE A 25 4.83 0.31 -23.01
C ILE A 25 3.49 -0.38 -23.29
N MET A 26 2.54 0.35 -23.87
CA MET A 26 1.17 -0.13 -24.10
C MET A 26 1.11 -1.40 -24.96
N GLU A 27 2.05 -1.59 -25.89
CA GLU A 27 2.12 -2.81 -26.71
C GLU A 27 2.34 -4.05 -25.84
N TRP A 28 3.18 -3.97 -24.81
CA TRP A 28 3.42 -5.09 -23.90
C TRP A 28 2.20 -5.36 -23.03
N VAL A 29 1.50 -4.32 -22.56
CA VAL A 29 0.26 -4.48 -21.79
C VAL A 29 -0.82 -5.14 -22.65
N ILE A 30 -0.98 -4.70 -23.90
CA ILE A 30 -1.95 -5.29 -24.84
C ILE A 30 -1.55 -6.72 -25.19
N ALA A 31 -0.27 -6.99 -25.47
CA ALA A 31 0.21 -8.33 -25.79
C ALA A 31 0.05 -9.28 -24.61
N ALA A 32 0.45 -8.88 -23.40
CA ALA A 32 0.26 -9.67 -22.18
C ALA A 32 -1.24 -9.87 -21.89
N GLY A 33 -2.04 -8.82 -22.03
CA GLY A 33 -3.48 -8.87 -21.91
C GLY A 33 -4.10 -9.86 -22.91
N ALA A 34 -3.65 -9.88 -24.16
CA ALA A 34 -4.13 -10.82 -25.18
C ALA A 34 -3.70 -12.27 -24.88
N ILE A 35 -2.46 -12.49 -24.42
CA ILE A 35 -1.96 -13.82 -24.04
C ILE A 35 -2.81 -14.43 -22.93
N VAL A 36 -3.34 -13.62 -21.99
CA VAL A 36 -4.19 -14.09 -20.91
C VAL A 36 -5.66 -14.15 -21.31
N ALA A 37 -6.18 -13.08 -21.94
CA ALA A 37 -7.60 -12.96 -22.25
C ALA A 37 -8.06 -13.94 -23.33
N VAL A 38 -7.26 -14.15 -24.39
CA VAL A 38 -7.66 -15.02 -25.52
C VAL A 38 -7.90 -16.47 -25.09
N PRO A 39 -7.00 -17.14 -24.35
CA PRO A 39 -7.26 -18.49 -23.86
C PRO A 39 -8.47 -18.58 -22.92
N ILE A 40 -8.66 -17.60 -22.05
CA ILE A 40 -9.80 -17.55 -21.12
C ILE A 40 -11.10 -17.40 -21.89
N THR A 41 -11.19 -16.43 -22.82
CA THR A 41 -12.38 -16.23 -23.66
C THR A 41 -12.65 -17.46 -24.53
N LEU A 42 -11.61 -18.09 -25.10
CA LEU A 42 -11.78 -19.31 -25.89
C LEU A 42 -12.36 -20.44 -25.03
N PHE A 43 -11.82 -20.66 -23.83
CA PHE A 43 -12.33 -21.65 -22.89
C PHE A 43 -13.81 -21.41 -22.56
N ILE A 44 -14.17 -20.17 -22.23
CA ILE A 44 -15.55 -19.79 -21.91
C ILE A 44 -16.47 -20.08 -23.10
N VAL A 45 -16.11 -19.58 -24.29
CA VAL A 45 -16.92 -19.75 -25.51
C VAL A 45 -17.11 -21.23 -25.88
N LEU A 46 -16.07 -22.05 -25.71
CA LEU A 46 -16.15 -23.49 -25.95
C LEU A 46 -17.14 -24.16 -24.99
N VAL A 47 -16.97 -23.97 -23.67
CA VAL A 47 -17.80 -24.61 -22.65
C VAL A 47 -19.25 -24.14 -22.74
N GLU A 48 -19.48 -22.83 -22.74
CA GLU A 48 -20.83 -22.27 -22.79
C GLU A 48 -21.50 -22.49 -24.15
N GLY A 49 -20.74 -22.45 -25.25
CA GLY A 49 -21.23 -22.81 -26.58
C GLY A 49 -21.68 -24.26 -26.67
N CYS A 50 -20.94 -25.20 -26.05
CA CYS A 50 -21.32 -26.60 -25.94
C CYS A 50 -22.59 -26.78 -25.11
N VAL A 51 -22.71 -26.10 -23.96
CA VAL A 51 -23.91 -26.12 -23.12
C VAL A 51 -25.12 -25.57 -23.88
N ALA A 52 -24.98 -24.43 -24.55
CA ALA A 52 -26.04 -23.84 -25.36
C ALA A 52 -26.46 -24.75 -26.51
N THR A 53 -25.49 -25.41 -27.17
CA THR A 53 -25.77 -26.43 -28.20
C THR A 53 -26.61 -27.57 -27.63
N TRP A 54 -26.25 -28.08 -26.46
CA TRP A 54 -26.93 -29.19 -25.82
C TRP A 54 -28.34 -28.83 -25.34
N VAL A 55 -28.47 -27.72 -24.62
CA VAL A 55 -29.72 -27.29 -23.96
C VAL A 55 -30.71 -26.67 -24.97
N LEU A 56 -30.22 -25.82 -25.87
CA LEU A 56 -31.06 -25.09 -26.84
C LEU A 56 -31.20 -25.81 -28.17
N ARG A 57 -30.39 -26.84 -28.45
CA ARG A 57 -30.36 -27.58 -29.73
C ARG A 57 -30.02 -26.68 -30.93
N ILE A 58 -29.15 -25.71 -30.72
CA ILE A 58 -28.62 -24.80 -31.75
C ILE A 58 -27.28 -25.34 -32.25
N PRO A 59 -26.92 -25.24 -33.54
CA PRO A 59 -25.60 -25.63 -34.02
C PRO A 59 -24.47 -24.89 -33.30
N PHE A 60 -23.42 -25.62 -32.91
CA PHE A 60 -22.32 -25.09 -32.10
C PHE A 60 -21.72 -23.80 -32.63
N LEU A 61 -21.45 -23.70 -33.94
CA LEU A 61 -20.86 -22.50 -34.51
C LEU A 61 -21.73 -21.25 -34.28
N LYS A 62 -23.06 -21.39 -34.35
CA LYS A 62 -23.97 -20.27 -34.06
C LYS A 62 -23.98 -19.94 -32.57
N ALA A 63 -24.03 -20.97 -31.72
CA ALA A 63 -23.99 -20.79 -30.28
C ALA A 63 -22.69 -20.09 -29.84
N ALA A 64 -21.53 -20.53 -30.34
CA ALA A 64 -20.23 -19.96 -30.05
C ALA A 64 -20.13 -18.48 -30.44
N VAL A 65 -20.63 -18.08 -31.61
CA VAL A 65 -20.63 -16.65 -32.04
C VAL A 65 -21.48 -15.79 -31.10
N VAL A 66 -22.65 -16.29 -30.69
CA VAL A 66 -23.54 -15.56 -29.77
C VAL A 66 -22.92 -15.50 -28.38
N THR A 67 -22.37 -16.61 -27.87
CA THR A 67 -21.65 -16.68 -26.60
C THR A 67 -20.46 -15.72 -26.57
N PHE A 68 -19.65 -15.69 -27.63
CA PHE A 68 -18.54 -14.73 -27.75
C PHE A 68 -19.03 -13.29 -27.68
N SER A 69 -20.10 -12.96 -28.42
CA SER A 69 -20.69 -11.62 -28.39
C SER A 69 -21.25 -11.27 -27.01
N ALA A 70 -21.89 -12.24 -26.34
CA ALA A 70 -22.43 -12.09 -25.00
C ALA A 70 -21.31 -11.84 -23.98
N ASN A 71 -20.22 -12.59 -24.07
CA ASN A 71 -19.04 -12.42 -23.24
C ASN A 71 -18.36 -11.06 -23.45
N LEU A 72 -18.23 -10.60 -24.70
CA LEU A 72 -17.71 -9.25 -25.00
C LEU A 72 -18.57 -8.16 -24.37
N VAL A 73 -19.90 -8.26 -24.45
CA VAL A 73 -20.81 -7.30 -23.82
C VAL A 73 -20.77 -7.42 -22.30
N SER A 74 -20.59 -8.64 -21.77
CA SER A 74 -20.47 -8.89 -20.34
C SER A 74 -19.23 -8.24 -19.73
N THR A 75 -18.24 -7.79 -20.51
CA THR A 75 -17.14 -6.97 -19.96
C THR A 75 -17.64 -5.67 -19.32
N LEU A 76 -18.82 -5.18 -19.70
CA LEU A 76 -19.51 -4.07 -19.02
C LEU A 76 -19.93 -4.40 -17.58
N SER A 77 -20.01 -5.68 -17.21
CA SER A 77 -20.21 -6.13 -15.82
C SER A 77 -19.07 -5.69 -14.88
N GLY A 78 -17.91 -5.31 -15.44
CA GLY A 78 -16.80 -4.76 -14.67
C GLY A 78 -17.18 -3.51 -13.88
N ILE A 79 -18.10 -2.66 -14.38
CA ILE A 79 -18.52 -1.46 -13.65
C ILE A 79 -19.28 -1.81 -12.35
N PRO A 80 -20.38 -2.60 -12.41
CA PRO A 80 -21.03 -3.10 -11.19
C PRO A 80 -20.07 -3.85 -10.26
N LEU A 81 -19.16 -4.65 -10.83
CA LEU A 81 -18.19 -5.42 -10.06
C LEU A 81 -17.27 -4.49 -9.26
N MET A 82 -16.70 -3.45 -9.87
CA MET A 82 -15.84 -2.49 -9.18
C MET A 82 -16.55 -1.78 -8.02
N LEU A 83 -17.83 -1.44 -8.19
CA LEU A 83 -18.62 -0.83 -7.12
C LEU A 83 -18.88 -1.82 -5.97
N PHE A 84 -19.17 -3.08 -6.30
CA PHE A 84 -19.42 -4.13 -5.32
C PHE A 84 -18.14 -4.55 -4.58
N GLU A 85 -17.01 -4.66 -5.27
CA GLU A 85 -15.70 -4.90 -4.68
C GLU A 85 -15.35 -3.83 -3.66
N ARG A 86 -15.56 -2.55 -4.01
CA ARG A 86 -15.38 -1.43 -3.08
C ARG A 86 -16.24 -1.60 -1.84
N TRP A 87 -17.50 -1.99 -2.00
CA TRP A 87 -18.40 -2.23 -0.88
C TRP A 87 -17.97 -3.42 0.00
N ILE A 88 -17.61 -4.56 -0.59
CA ILE A 88 -17.07 -5.71 0.15
C ILE A 88 -15.82 -5.31 0.92
N PHE A 89 -14.93 -4.57 0.29
CA PHE A 89 -13.68 -4.17 0.91
C PHE A 89 -13.91 -3.29 2.13
N TYR A 90 -14.64 -2.18 1.99
CA TYR A 90 -14.85 -1.25 3.10
C TYR A 90 -15.87 -1.75 4.13
N GLY A 91 -16.75 -2.68 3.76
CA GLY A 91 -17.87 -3.11 4.61
C GLY A 91 -17.76 -4.51 5.21
N VAL A 92 -17.02 -5.43 4.56
CA VAL A 92 -17.01 -6.86 4.94
C VAL A 92 -15.61 -7.32 5.34
N VAL A 93 -14.59 -6.89 4.61
CA VAL A 93 -13.21 -7.34 4.84
C VAL A 93 -12.58 -6.57 6.00
N PRO A 94 -12.10 -7.25 7.06
CA PRO A 94 -11.49 -6.55 8.19
C PRO A 94 -10.21 -5.80 7.83
N LYS A 95 -9.97 -4.69 8.54
CA LYS A 95 -8.75 -3.88 8.43
C LYS A 95 -7.53 -4.53 9.09
N ASP A 96 -7.71 -5.43 10.03
CA ASP A 96 -6.61 -6.20 10.59
C ASP A 96 -6.09 -7.24 9.58
N LEU A 97 -4.76 -7.34 9.43
CA LEU A 97 -4.08 -8.27 8.53
C LEU A 97 -4.40 -9.75 8.81
N HIS A 98 -4.40 -10.19 10.07
CA HIS A 98 -4.65 -11.62 10.36
C HIS A 98 -6.09 -12.01 9.98
N LEU A 99 -7.05 -11.13 10.27
CA LEU A 99 -8.44 -11.31 9.87
C LEU A 99 -8.60 -11.18 8.35
N TYR A 100 -7.87 -10.26 7.71
CA TYR A 100 -7.88 -10.10 6.26
C TYR A 100 -7.56 -11.42 5.55
N PHE A 101 -6.42 -12.05 5.88
CA PHE A 101 -6.03 -13.33 5.31
C PHE A 101 -7.08 -14.41 5.56
N LYS A 102 -7.68 -14.44 6.77
CA LYS A 102 -8.73 -15.39 7.13
C LYS A 102 -10.01 -15.21 6.31
N TYR A 103 -10.44 -13.97 6.09
CA TYR A 103 -11.70 -13.66 5.39
C TYR A 103 -11.54 -13.46 3.88
N TYR A 104 -10.32 -13.37 3.36
CA TYR A 104 -10.05 -13.16 1.92
C TYR A 104 -10.73 -14.21 1.04
N PHE A 105 -10.70 -15.49 1.45
CA PHE A 105 -11.39 -16.57 0.74
C PHE A 105 -12.91 -16.34 0.65
N ILE A 106 -13.52 -15.93 1.77
CA ILE A 106 -14.96 -15.65 1.84
C ILE A 106 -15.30 -14.44 0.97
N ALA A 107 -14.51 -13.37 1.06
CA ALA A 107 -14.66 -12.18 0.23
C ALA A 107 -14.57 -12.54 -1.26
N SER A 108 -13.60 -13.37 -1.64
CA SER A 108 -13.44 -13.86 -3.01
C SER A 108 -14.68 -14.63 -3.50
N ILE A 109 -15.23 -15.54 -2.68
CA ILE A 109 -16.45 -16.28 -3.01
C ILE A 109 -17.62 -15.32 -3.25
N LEU A 110 -17.82 -14.36 -2.35
CA LEU A 110 -18.91 -13.39 -2.47
C LEU A 110 -18.76 -12.54 -3.74
N THR A 111 -17.54 -12.12 -4.06
CA THR A 111 -17.26 -11.38 -5.29
C THR A 111 -17.52 -12.22 -6.53
N TYR A 112 -17.06 -13.48 -6.57
CA TYR A 112 -17.33 -14.37 -7.69
C TYR A 112 -18.81 -14.67 -7.87
N LEU A 113 -19.57 -14.83 -6.79
CA LEU A 113 -21.01 -15.05 -6.84
C LEU A 113 -21.73 -13.83 -7.41
N PHE A 114 -21.33 -12.62 -6.99
CA PHE A 114 -21.87 -11.39 -7.55
C PHE A 114 -21.53 -11.25 -9.04
N PHE A 115 -20.26 -11.51 -9.40
CA PHE A 115 -19.81 -11.47 -10.79
C PHE A 115 -20.62 -12.43 -11.67
N LEU A 116 -20.83 -13.67 -11.22
CA LEU A 116 -21.67 -14.67 -11.88
C LEU A 116 -23.10 -14.15 -12.15
N ILE A 117 -23.73 -13.51 -11.17
CA ILE A 117 -25.08 -12.97 -11.30
C ILE A 117 -25.13 -11.87 -12.36
N VAL A 118 -24.18 -10.94 -12.32
CA VAL A 118 -24.13 -9.81 -13.26
C VAL A 118 -23.80 -10.30 -14.68
N THR A 119 -22.89 -11.25 -14.84
CA THR A 119 -22.58 -11.86 -16.14
C THR A 119 -23.82 -12.52 -16.75
N ILE A 120 -24.50 -13.39 -16.00
CA ILE A 120 -25.74 -14.05 -16.48
C ILE A 120 -26.78 -13.02 -16.94
N PHE A 121 -26.90 -11.89 -16.24
CA PHE A 121 -27.83 -10.81 -16.61
C PHE A 121 -27.49 -10.19 -17.98
N PHE A 122 -26.24 -9.78 -18.20
CA PHE A 122 -25.81 -9.20 -19.48
C PHE A 122 -25.90 -10.21 -20.62
N GLU A 123 -25.49 -11.45 -20.39
CA GLU A 123 -25.57 -12.50 -21.39
C GLU A 123 -27.01 -12.83 -21.77
N TRP A 124 -27.92 -12.83 -20.81
CA TRP A 124 -29.35 -13.03 -21.07
C TRP A 124 -29.91 -11.96 -22.00
N ILE A 125 -29.51 -10.69 -21.85
CA ILE A 125 -29.94 -9.61 -22.75
C ILE A 125 -29.50 -9.90 -24.19
N VAL A 126 -28.23 -10.27 -24.39
CA VAL A 126 -27.66 -10.56 -25.72
C VAL A 126 -28.32 -11.79 -26.35
N TRP A 127 -28.40 -12.89 -25.61
CA TRP A 127 -29.01 -14.13 -26.09
C TRP A 127 -30.50 -13.97 -26.39
N ARG A 128 -31.24 -13.24 -25.54
CA ARG A 128 -32.67 -12.97 -25.77
C ARG A 128 -32.87 -12.10 -27.01
N GLY A 129 -32.05 -11.07 -27.19
CA GLY A 129 -32.07 -10.23 -28.39
C GLY A 129 -31.84 -11.06 -29.65
N TRP A 130 -30.84 -11.93 -29.63
CA TRP A 130 -30.55 -12.84 -30.74
C TRP A 130 -31.70 -13.82 -31.02
N LEU A 131 -32.21 -14.52 -30.00
CA LEU A 131 -33.33 -15.47 -30.13
C LEU A 131 -34.58 -14.79 -30.71
N ASN A 132 -34.88 -13.57 -30.30
CA ASN A 132 -35.99 -12.81 -30.85
C ASN A 132 -35.77 -12.48 -32.33
N SER A 133 -34.57 -12.02 -32.70
CA SER A 133 -34.23 -11.73 -34.11
C SER A 133 -34.25 -12.96 -35.01
N ALA A 134 -33.98 -14.14 -34.44
CA ALA A 134 -33.98 -15.43 -35.13
C ALA A 134 -35.37 -16.09 -35.18
N ASN A 135 -36.43 -15.44 -34.67
CA ASN A 135 -37.77 -16.02 -34.50
C ASN A 135 -37.78 -17.31 -33.66
N GLN A 136 -36.91 -17.40 -32.65
CA GLN A 136 -36.75 -18.54 -31.74
C GLN A 136 -37.15 -18.21 -30.28
N SER A 137 -38.07 -17.27 -30.09
CA SER A 137 -38.51 -16.81 -28.76
C SER A 137 -39.05 -17.94 -27.86
N TYR A 138 -39.54 -19.03 -28.44
CA TYR A 138 -39.98 -20.23 -27.71
C TYR A 138 -38.87 -20.90 -26.88
N LEU A 139 -37.59 -20.66 -27.21
CA LEU A 139 -36.44 -21.19 -26.46
C LEU A 139 -36.09 -20.37 -25.20
N THR A 140 -36.71 -19.22 -24.98
CA THR A 140 -36.39 -18.33 -23.84
C THR A 140 -36.49 -19.03 -22.48
N LYS A 141 -37.42 -19.99 -22.31
CA LYS A 141 -37.52 -20.78 -21.07
C LYS A 141 -36.29 -21.67 -20.83
N LYS A 142 -35.72 -22.22 -21.91
CA LYS A 142 -34.50 -23.05 -21.85
C LYS A 142 -33.23 -22.22 -21.76
N LEU A 143 -33.27 -20.96 -22.22
CA LEU A 143 -32.15 -20.03 -22.17
C LEU A 143 -31.61 -19.87 -20.74
N TRP A 144 -32.49 -19.64 -19.75
CA TRP A 144 -32.06 -19.49 -18.37
C TRP A 144 -31.26 -20.69 -17.86
N LYS A 145 -31.75 -21.91 -18.10
CA LYS A 145 -31.05 -23.14 -17.75
C LYS A 145 -29.70 -23.25 -18.45
N SER A 146 -29.62 -22.86 -19.72
CA SER A 146 -28.38 -22.87 -20.49
C SER A 146 -27.35 -21.90 -19.93
N LEU A 147 -27.76 -20.66 -19.64
CA LEU A 147 -26.86 -19.61 -19.13
C LEU A 147 -26.34 -19.94 -17.74
N VAL A 148 -27.24 -20.32 -16.82
CA VAL A 148 -26.86 -20.71 -15.46
C VAL A 148 -25.90 -21.89 -15.49
N LEU A 149 -26.22 -22.95 -16.25
CA LEU A 149 -25.35 -24.13 -16.32
C LEU A 149 -24.00 -23.81 -16.97
N GLY A 150 -23.99 -23.04 -18.06
CA GLY A 150 -22.78 -22.65 -18.76
C GLY A 150 -21.83 -21.86 -17.86
N ASN A 151 -22.34 -20.81 -17.24
CA ASN A 151 -21.55 -19.95 -16.36
C ASN A 151 -21.10 -20.69 -15.08
N VAL A 152 -21.95 -21.54 -14.48
CA VAL A 152 -21.54 -22.35 -13.32
C VAL A 152 -20.38 -23.28 -13.68
N LEU A 153 -20.40 -23.91 -14.86
CA LEU A 153 -19.31 -24.79 -15.30
C LEU A 153 -18.02 -24.03 -15.61
N THR A 154 -18.10 -22.85 -16.23
CA THR A 154 -16.91 -22.02 -16.48
C THR A 154 -16.32 -21.48 -15.18
N TYR A 155 -17.16 -20.99 -14.26
CA TYR A 155 -16.71 -20.45 -12.97
C TYR A 155 -16.19 -21.53 -12.02
N ALA A 156 -16.71 -22.75 -12.07
CA ALA A 156 -16.18 -23.89 -11.30
C ALA A 156 -14.71 -24.18 -11.63
N VAL A 157 -14.22 -23.76 -12.80
CA VAL A 157 -12.81 -23.89 -13.20
C VAL A 157 -12.07 -22.56 -13.01
N LEU A 158 -12.64 -21.45 -13.49
CA LEU A 158 -11.95 -20.16 -13.50
C LEU A 158 -11.84 -19.52 -12.12
N CYS A 159 -12.82 -19.66 -11.23
CA CYS A 159 -12.75 -19.06 -9.89
C CYS A 159 -11.65 -19.68 -9.01
N PRO A 160 -11.50 -21.02 -8.94
CA PRO A 160 -10.36 -21.61 -8.22
C PRO A 160 -9.01 -21.23 -8.81
N LEU A 161 -8.88 -21.23 -10.15
CA LEU A 161 -7.65 -20.80 -10.82
C LEU A 161 -7.33 -19.35 -10.48
N HIS A 162 -8.29 -18.44 -10.64
CA HIS A 162 -8.12 -17.04 -10.31
C HIS A 162 -7.73 -16.87 -8.84
N TYR A 163 -8.44 -17.53 -7.92
CA TYR A 163 -8.11 -17.49 -6.50
C TYR A 163 -6.68 -17.95 -6.22
N LEU A 164 -6.20 -19.03 -6.84
CA LEU A 164 -4.81 -19.50 -6.65
C LEU A 164 -3.76 -18.50 -7.17
N PHE A 165 -4.10 -17.71 -8.19
CA PHE A 165 -3.21 -16.69 -8.75
C PHE A 165 -3.25 -15.36 -7.99
N THR A 166 -4.35 -15.05 -7.31
CA THR A 166 -4.55 -13.76 -6.62
C THR A 166 -4.59 -13.88 -5.11
N SER A 167 -4.67 -15.08 -4.56
CA SER A 167 -4.65 -15.28 -3.12
C SER A 167 -3.38 -14.65 -2.54
N PRO A 168 -3.49 -13.85 -1.47
CA PRO A 168 -2.35 -13.24 -0.82
C PRO A 168 -1.30 -14.30 -0.51
N ALA A 169 -0.11 -14.11 -1.05
CA ALA A 169 1.01 -15.01 -0.81
C ALA A 169 1.74 -14.52 0.42
N ALA A 170 1.75 -15.34 1.47
CA ALA A 170 2.52 -15.09 2.67
C ALA A 170 3.52 -16.24 2.89
N ASN A 171 4.80 -15.89 3.00
CA ASN A 171 5.83 -16.79 3.53
C ASN A 171 5.97 -16.52 5.03
N VAL A 172 4.86 -16.65 5.74
CA VAL A 172 4.67 -16.36 7.16
C VAL A 172 4.05 -17.62 7.77
N ASP A 173 4.66 -18.12 8.84
CA ASP A 173 4.22 -19.35 9.50
C ASP A 173 3.05 -19.07 10.46
N GLU A 174 2.96 -17.85 11.01
CA GLU A 174 1.90 -17.45 11.94
C GLU A 174 1.47 -15.97 11.75
N LEU A 175 0.17 -15.75 11.57
CA LEU A 175 -0.48 -14.43 11.58
C LEU A 175 -1.40 -14.37 12.80
N THR A 176 -1.14 -13.46 13.73
CA THR A 176 -1.84 -13.38 15.01
C THR A 176 -2.22 -11.95 15.39
N SER A 177 -3.22 -11.79 16.25
CA SER A 177 -3.61 -10.51 16.85
C SER A 177 -2.76 -10.14 18.07
N ASP A 178 -1.80 -10.99 18.42
CA ASP A 178 -1.02 -10.92 19.65
C ASP A 178 0.46 -10.71 19.33
N THR A 179 1.14 -9.96 20.18
CA THR A 179 2.58 -9.70 20.13
C THR A 179 3.31 -10.12 21.40
N THR A 180 2.65 -10.83 22.34
CA THR A 180 3.28 -11.34 23.58
C THR A 180 4.50 -12.25 23.36
N TRP A 181 4.68 -12.75 22.14
CA TRP A 181 5.87 -13.50 21.71
C TRP A 181 7.09 -12.61 21.42
N ALA A 182 6.96 -11.28 21.49
CA ALA A 182 8.04 -10.33 21.27
C ALA A 182 9.24 -10.65 22.18
N ARG A 183 10.44 -10.45 21.65
CA ARG A 183 11.66 -10.76 22.39
C ARG A 183 11.90 -9.77 23.52
N GLU A 184 12.49 -10.30 24.59
CA GLU A 184 12.98 -9.49 25.70
C GLU A 184 14.42 -9.00 25.45
N PRO A 185 14.78 -7.78 25.88
CA PRO A 185 13.90 -6.79 26.48
C PRO A 185 12.93 -6.20 25.44
N THR A 186 11.68 -5.99 25.85
CA THR A 186 10.68 -5.34 25.00
C THR A 186 11.03 -3.87 24.73
N THR A 187 10.65 -3.38 23.56
CA THR A 187 10.98 -2.02 23.12
C THR A 187 9.75 -1.13 23.18
N SER A 188 9.91 0.11 23.66
CA SER A 188 8.83 1.08 23.67
C SER A 188 8.61 1.71 22.29
N VAL A 189 7.35 1.72 21.85
CA VAL A 189 6.90 2.26 20.58
C VAL A 189 5.94 3.41 20.84
N LEU A 190 6.26 4.57 20.28
CA LEU A 190 5.36 5.72 20.21
C LEU A 190 4.60 5.68 18.90
N TYR A 191 3.30 6.01 18.94
CA TYR A 191 2.46 5.98 17.74
C TYR A 191 1.25 6.90 17.87
N ILE A 192 0.71 7.33 16.74
CA ILE A 192 -0.56 8.05 16.68
C ILE A 192 -1.68 7.01 16.55
N ASP A 193 -2.59 6.96 17.51
CA ASP A 193 -3.70 6.00 17.48
C ASP A 193 -4.70 6.35 16.37
N SER A 194 -5.11 5.35 15.60
CA SER A 194 -5.92 5.59 14.40
C SER A 194 -7.33 6.10 14.69
N GLU A 195 -7.89 5.83 15.88
CA GLU A 195 -9.26 6.21 16.22
C GLU A 195 -9.30 7.59 16.90
N THR A 196 -8.45 7.80 17.89
CA THR A 196 -8.39 9.01 18.71
C THR A 196 -7.48 10.08 18.13
N GLN A 197 -6.55 9.68 17.27
CA GLN A 197 -5.45 10.51 16.75
C GLN A 197 -4.53 11.03 17.87
N PHE A 198 -4.51 10.38 19.04
CA PHE A 198 -3.65 10.76 20.17
C PHE A 198 -2.28 10.10 20.08
N LEU A 199 -1.25 10.76 20.62
CA LEU A 199 0.06 10.14 20.79
C LEU A 199 0.01 9.18 21.97
N ASN A 200 0.24 7.90 21.68
CA ASN A 200 0.30 6.84 22.67
C ASN A 200 1.67 6.16 22.66
N ARG A 201 1.96 5.47 23.75
CA ARG A 201 3.11 4.60 23.94
C ARG A 201 2.61 3.18 24.21
N ILE A 202 3.31 2.18 23.68
CA ILE A 202 3.07 0.76 23.96
C ILE A 202 4.40 0.00 23.90
N GLN A 203 4.53 -1.10 24.63
CA GLN A 203 5.68 -2.01 24.49
C GLN A 203 5.46 -2.98 23.33
N THR A 204 6.53 -3.48 22.72
CA THR A 204 6.45 -4.43 21.59
C THR A 204 5.73 -5.73 21.89
N ASN A 205 5.58 -6.12 23.16
CA ASN A 205 4.77 -7.27 23.58
C ASN A 205 3.26 -6.96 23.71
N GLY A 206 2.84 -5.74 23.38
CA GLY A 206 1.46 -5.29 23.44
C GLY A 206 0.97 -4.83 24.82
N VAL A 207 1.85 -4.73 25.83
CA VAL A 207 1.48 -4.30 27.18
C VAL A 207 1.86 -2.84 27.47
N GLU A 208 1.48 -2.34 28.66
CA GLU A 208 1.82 -0.98 29.16
C GLU A 208 1.41 0.15 28.20
N ARG A 209 0.18 0.08 27.68
CA ARG A 209 -0.36 1.15 26.85
C ARG A 209 -0.62 2.41 27.67
N GLU A 210 -0.05 3.54 27.23
CA GLU A 210 -0.15 4.84 27.89
C GLU A 210 -0.45 5.95 26.87
N THR A 211 -1.30 6.91 27.24
CA THR A 211 -1.53 8.12 26.42
C THR A 211 -0.56 9.22 26.85
N MET A 212 0.36 9.56 25.94
CA MET A 212 1.40 10.57 26.17
C MET A 212 0.86 11.98 25.92
N VAL A 213 0.07 12.16 24.85
CA VAL A 213 -0.50 13.46 24.48
C VAL A 213 -1.97 13.27 24.10
N PRO A 214 -2.93 13.73 24.94
CA PRO A 214 -4.35 13.49 24.76
C PRO A 214 -5.00 14.49 23.79
N PHE A 215 -4.33 14.78 22.67
CA PHE A 215 -4.79 15.71 21.65
C PHE A 215 -4.61 15.11 20.26
N SER A 216 -5.60 15.33 19.39
CA SER A 216 -5.60 14.79 18.03
C SER A 216 -4.51 15.43 17.17
N MET A 217 -3.68 14.61 16.54
CA MET A 217 -2.52 15.04 15.77
C MET A 217 -2.29 14.17 14.52
N LYS A 218 -1.59 14.74 13.54
CA LYS A 218 -1.16 14.07 12.30
C LYS A 218 0.31 13.64 12.35
N GLU A 219 1.14 14.44 13.01
CA GLU A 219 2.58 14.26 13.14
C GLU A 219 3.04 14.79 14.49
N TYR A 220 4.14 14.24 15.03
CA TYR A 220 4.69 14.66 16.30
C TYR A 220 6.21 14.64 16.33
N PHE A 221 6.74 15.41 17.26
CA PHE A 221 8.12 15.47 17.68
C PHE A 221 8.14 15.40 19.19
N LEU A 222 8.80 14.37 19.71
CA LEU A 222 8.94 14.20 21.14
C LEU A 222 10.39 14.39 21.56
N SER A 223 10.57 15.21 22.59
CA SER A 223 11.87 15.41 23.26
C SER A 223 12.40 14.11 23.89
N GLU A 224 13.70 14.05 24.16
CA GLU A 224 14.34 12.86 24.75
C GLU A 224 13.83 12.50 26.14
N ASP A 225 13.46 13.52 26.92
CA ASP A 225 12.89 13.40 28.25
C ASP A 225 11.37 13.14 28.20
N LEU A 226 10.79 12.97 27.01
CA LEU A 226 9.36 12.73 26.79
C LEU A 226 8.42 13.77 27.43
N GLU A 227 8.95 14.87 27.98
CA GLU A 227 8.17 15.88 28.70
C GLU A 227 7.59 16.92 27.75
N THR A 228 8.25 17.13 26.61
CA THR A 228 7.85 18.13 25.61
C THR A 228 7.54 17.48 24.28
N CYS A 229 6.35 17.76 23.75
CA CYS A 229 5.91 17.34 22.43
C CYS A 229 5.58 18.57 21.56
N VAL A 230 6.14 18.65 20.35
CA VAL A 230 5.70 19.57 19.32
C VAL A 230 4.96 18.75 18.26
N TYR A 231 3.72 19.09 17.94
CA TYR A 231 2.93 18.28 17.03
C TYR A 231 2.05 19.11 16.13
N ARG A 232 1.69 18.53 14.98
CA ARG A 232 0.74 19.12 14.05
C ARG A 232 -0.66 18.58 14.34
N GLY A 233 -1.59 19.47 14.68
CA GLY A 233 -2.99 19.11 14.91
C GLY A 233 -3.70 18.65 13.64
N THR A 234 -4.85 18.01 13.79
CA THR A 234 -5.71 17.63 12.65
C THR A 234 -6.28 18.84 11.91
N ASP A 235 -6.33 19.99 12.58
CA ASP A 235 -6.70 21.31 12.05
C ASP A 235 -5.57 21.99 11.25
N GLY A 236 -4.39 21.38 11.16
CA GLY A 236 -3.23 21.90 10.44
C GLY A 236 -2.35 22.85 11.25
N ASN A 237 -2.75 23.21 12.47
CA ASN A 237 -1.98 24.10 13.34
C ASN A 237 -0.81 23.37 14.02
N LEU A 238 0.22 24.14 14.42
CA LEU A 238 1.34 23.58 15.19
C LEU A 238 1.15 23.90 16.67
N TYR A 239 1.34 22.86 17.48
CA TYR A 239 1.16 22.93 18.92
C TYR A 239 2.40 22.48 19.65
N HIS A 240 2.55 23.03 20.85
CA HIS A 240 3.50 22.59 21.85
C HIS A 240 2.72 22.08 23.05
N TYR A 241 3.04 20.88 23.51
CA TYR A 241 2.49 20.26 24.69
C TYR A 241 3.59 19.95 25.69
N ASN A 242 3.36 20.34 26.94
CA ASN A 242 4.22 19.99 28.05
C ASN A 242 3.47 18.99 28.95
N ALA A 243 4.00 17.77 29.04
CA ALA A 243 3.41 16.66 29.78
C ALA A 243 3.34 16.92 31.28
N SER A 244 4.39 17.50 31.88
CA SER A 244 4.44 17.82 33.31
C SER A 244 3.34 18.81 33.74
N LEU A 245 2.99 19.74 32.84
CA LEU A 245 1.94 20.74 33.08
C LEU A 245 0.57 20.31 32.54
N GLY A 246 0.51 19.24 31.76
CA GLY A 246 -0.70 18.82 31.03
C GLY A 246 -1.28 19.92 30.13
N LYS A 247 -0.46 20.85 29.64
CA LYS A 247 -0.93 22.06 28.95
C LYS A 247 -0.43 22.13 27.51
N GLN A 248 -1.36 22.34 26.60
CA GLN A 248 -1.11 22.65 25.18
C GLN A 248 -1.01 24.17 24.98
N SER A 249 -0.15 24.60 24.06
CA SER A 249 -0.03 25.98 23.60
C SER A 249 0.08 25.98 22.08
N LEU A 250 -0.65 26.87 21.42
CA LEU A 250 -0.56 27.10 19.99
C LEU A 250 0.75 27.80 19.67
N LEU A 251 1.52 27.25 18.73
CA LEU A 251 2.78 27.84 18.26
C LEU A 251 2.55 28.70 17.02
N THR A 252 1.88 28.13 16.02
CA THR A 252 1.54 28.83 14.78
C THR A 252 0.21 28.34 14.23
N GLU A 253 -0.53 29.29 13.65
CA GLU A 253 -1.76 29.01 12.91
C GLU A 253 -1.40 28.64 11.47
N GLU A 254 -2.20 27.73 10.90
CA GLU A 254 -2.31 27.50 9.46
C GLU A 254 -0.97 27.17 8.77
N ILE A 255 -0.29 26.13 9.25
CA ILE A 255 0.76 25.50 8.45
C ILE A 255 0.06 24.87 7.25
N SER A 256 0.33 25.41 6.06
CA SER A 256 -0.19 24.92 4.78
C SER A 256 -0.13 23.38 4.73
N GLU A 257 -1.13 22.73 4.12
CA GLU A 257 -1.17 21.26 3.96
C GLU A 257 0.13 20.69 3.35
N ALA A 258 0.93 21.55 2.71
CA ALA A 258 2.16 21.31 1.99
C ALA A 258 3.38 20.82 2.78
N PHE A 259 3.39 20.90 4.12
CA PHE A 259 4.46 20.27 4.90
C PHE A 259 4.23 18.77 4.98
N ASN A 260 4.98 18.04 4.16
CA ASN A 260 4.81 16.60 3.96
C ASN A 260 5.84 15.77 4.72
N GLN A 261 6.91 16.40 5.21
CA GLN A 261 8.01 15.71 5.86
C GLN A 261 8.65 16.54 6.94
N SER A 262 9.09 15.82 7.96
CA SER A 262 9.63 16.44 9.15
C SER A 262 10.70 15.51 9.74
N ALA A 263 11.84 16.07 10.17
CA ALA A 263 13.00 15.29 10.61
C ALA A 263 13.67 15.96 11.81
N THR A 264 14.09 15.17 12.81
CA THR A 264 14.76 15.69 14.01
C THR A 264 16.27 15.43 13.96
N ALA A 265 17.07 16.42 14.34
CA ALA A 265 18.51 16.22 14.51
C ALA A 265 18.76 15.14 15.59
N GLU A 266 19.88 14.40 15.51
CA GLU A 266 20.19 13.31 16.47
C GLU A 266 20.28 13.84 17.92
N ASN A 267 20.67 15.11 18.09
CA ASN A 267 20.65 15.81 19.38
C ASN A 267 19.25 16.22 19.88
N LYS A 268 18.20 15.96 19.09
CA LYS A 268 16.77 16.29 19.26
C LYS A 268 16.46 17.71 19.72
N LYS A 269 17.38 18.65 19.48
CA LYS A 269 17.22 20.08 19.78
C LYS A 269 16.67 20.87 18.61
N LEU A 270 16.69 20.30 17.41
CA LEU A 270 16.24 20.93 16.17
C LEU A 270 15.27 19.99 15.46
N ALA A 271 14.14 20.54 15.03
CA ALA A 271 13.20 19.89 14.11
C ALA A 271 13.27 20.64 12.76
N ALA A 272 13.36 19.89 11.67
CA ALA A 272 13.26 20.40 10.32
C ALA A 272 11.90 20.03 9.74
N PHE A 273 11.26 20.96 9.04
CA PHE A 273 10.00 20.77 8.33
C PHE A 273 10.22 21.15 6.87
N VAL A 274 9.76 20.33 5.92
CA VAL A 274 9.85 20.65 4.49
C VAL A 274 8.48 20.82 3.88
N GLU A 275 8.25 22.00 3.32
CA GLU A 275 7.10 22.34 2.49
C GLU A 275 7.38 21.92 1.05
N LEU A 276 6.65 20.92 0.53
CA LEU A 276 6.82 20.42 -0.83
C LEU A 276 5.83 21.03 -1.82
N GLU A 277 4.67 21.49 -1.36
CA GLU A 277 3.62 22.07 -2.22
C GLU A 277 3.70 23.59 -2.27
N GLY A 278 4.59 24.07 -3.13
CA GLY A 278 4.73 25.48 -3.50
C GLY A 278 5.49 25.62 -4.82
N PRO A 279 5.48 26.79 -5.48
CA PRO A 279 6.33 27.03 -6.65
C PRO A 279 7.81 26.87 -6.32
N THR A 280 8.17 27.07 -5.05
CA THR A 280 9.47 26.75 -4.49
C THR A 280 9.26 25.98 -3.19
N PRO A 281 9.94 24.84 -3.01
CA PRO A 281 10.02 24.18 -1.71
C PRO A 281 10.62 25.09 -0.64
N THR A 282 10.21 24.92 0.61
CA THR A 282 10.87 25.58 1.75
C THR A 282 11.28 24.53 2.77
N LEU A 283 12.46 24.69 3.38
CA LEU A 283 12.90 23.93 4.55
C LEU A 283 12.89 24.92 5.71
N GLU A 284 12.19 24.60 6.79
CA GLU A 284 12.13 25.39 8.01
C GLU A 284 12.76 24.59 9.16
N VAL A 285 13.73 25.16 9.88
CA VAL A 285 14.40 24.49 11.01
C VAL A 285 14.07 25.21 12.31
N VAL A 286 13.31 24.56 13.17
CA VAL A 286 12.81 25.11 14.44
C VAL A 286 13.55 24.48 15.63
N PRO A 287 14.06 25.28 16.59
CA PRO A 287 14.58 24.75 17.84
C PRO A 287 13.48 24.17 18.72
N VAL A 288 13.64 22.93 19.20
CA VAL A 288 12.65 22.22 20.03
C VAL A 288 12.56 22.80 21.44
N ARG A 289 13.66 23.32 22.01
CA ARG A 289 13.72 23.82 23.40
C ARG A 289 13.56 25.34 23.56
N SER A 290 13.78 26.11 22.51
CA SER A 290 13.61 27.57 22.56
C SER A 290 12.50 27.94 21.58
N LEU A 291 11.36 28.36 22.11
CA LEU A 291 10.16 28.85 21.43
C LEU A 291 10.40 30.12 20.55
N PHE A 292 11.59 30.27 19.97
CA PHE A 292 11.92 31.31 19.01
C PHE A 292 12.01 30.67 17.62
N THR A 293 11.03 31.01 16.79
CA THR A 293 11.03 30.74 15.35
C THR A 293 12.29 31.35 14.74
N LEU A 294 13.28 30.53 14.44
CA LEU A 294 14.36 30.91 13.54
C LEU A 294 13.85 30.60 12.13
N HIS A 295 13.09 31.53 11.55
CA HIS A 295 12.73 31.47 10.14
C HIS A 295 14.01 31.69 9.31
N GLU A 296 14.71 30.60 8.99
CA GLU A 296 15.66 30.60 7.88
C GLU A 296 14.95 30.03 6.66
N GLU A 297 14.52 30.91 5.75
CA GLU A 297 13.86 30.53 4.49
C GLU A 297 14.92 29.96 3.53
N PHE A 298 14.98 28.63 3.40
CA PHE A 298 15.87 27.98 2.44
C PHE A 298 15.19 27.84 1.08
N ARG A 299 15.67 28.60 0.09
CA ARG A 299 15.23 28.47 -1.30
C ARG A 299 16.12 27.47 -2.04
N THR A 300 15.52 26.47 -2.67
CA THR A 300 16.23 25.54 -3.56
C THR A 300 15.54 25.48 -4.93
N GLU A 301 16.32 25.51 -6.01
CA GLU A 301 15.84 25.55 -7.40
C GLU A 301 15.49 24.15 -7.98
N PHE A 302 15.32 23.11 -7.16
CA PHE A 302 15.21 21.73 -7.64
C PHE A 302 13.78 21.19 -7.55
N GLY A 303 13.33 20.49 -8.60
CA GLY A 303 12.07 19.74 -8.61
C GLY A 303 12.05 18.69 -7.47
N LEU A 304 10.92 18.61 -6.76
CA LEU A 304 10.87 18.06 -5.40
C LEU A 304 9.76 17.07 -5.10
N LYS A 305 9.05 16.61 -6.13
CA LYS A 305 8.18 15.45 -5.95
C LYS A 305 9.06 14.26 -5.56
N ASP A 306 8.76 13.62 -4.43
CA ASP A 306 9.28 12.32 -3.98
C ASP A 306 10.69 12.33 -3.34
N SER A 307 10.94 13.20 -2.35
CA SER A 307 12.22 13.22 -1.63
C SER A 307 12.01 13.10 -0.14
N GLU A 308 12.72 12.21 0.56
CA GLU A 308 12.76 12.08 2.03
C GLU A 308 13.84 12.98 2.65
N VAL A 309 13.62 13.45 3.88
CA VAL A 309 14.56 14.25 4.67
C VAL A 309 14.99 13.45 5.89
N ASP A 310 16.31 13.37 6.12
CA ASP A 310 16.90 12.66 7.27
C ASP A 310 18.10 13.43 7.81
N TRP A 311 18.42 13.31 9.10
CA TRP A 311 19.61 13.96 9.69
C TRP A 311 20.77 12.96 9.80
N LEU A 312 21.98 13.42 9.46
CA LEU A 312 23.18 12.64 9.80
C LEU A 312 23.47 12.73 11.30
N LYS A 313 24.19 11.72 11.79
CA LYS A 313 24.61 11.61 13.20
C LYS A 313 25.33 12.84 13.77
N ASP A 314 25.98 13.62 12.90
CA ASP A 314 26.66 14.83 13.35
C ASP A 314 25.70 15.93 13.87
N SER A 315 24.36 15.76 13.71
CA SER A 315 23.33 16.74 14.08
C SER A 315 23.51 18.13 13.45
N THR A 316 24.38 18.23 12.45
CA THR A 316 24.70 19.45 11.71
C THR A 316 24.39 19.29 10.24
N THR A 317 24.18 18.07 9.76
CA THR A 317 23.89 17.79 8.35
C THR A 317 22.49 17.23 8.19
N VAL A 318 21.66 17.91 7.41
CA VAL A 318 20.37 17.42 6.90
C VAL A 318 20.62 16.81 5.52
N THR A 319 20.20 15.58 5.30
CA THR A 319 20.26 14.91 4.01
C THR A 319 18.87 14.77 3.39
N ARG A 320 18.85 14.79 2.07
CA ARG A 320 17.70 14.58 1.22
C ARG A 320 17.96 13.34 0.38
N VAL A 321 17.05 12.38 0.47
CA VAL A 321 17.06 11.15 -0.35
C VAL A 321 15.94 11.26 -1.36
N GLY A 322 16.27 11.63 -2.60
CA GLY A 322 15.36 11.54 -3.73
C GLY A 322 15.58 10.27 -4.53
N SER A 323 14.57 9.84 -5.28
CA SER A 323 14.61 8.65 -6.16
C SER A 323 15.78 8.61 -7.16
N ALA A 324 16.39 9.77 -7.48
CA ALA A 324 17.51 9.86 -8.41
C ALA A 324 18.73 10.67 -7.89
N SER A 325 18.69 11.21 -6.67
CA SER A 325 19.77 12.07 -6.16
C SER A 325 19.83 12.09 -4.63
N PHE A 326 21.04 12.01 -4.08
CA PHE A 326 21.30 12.24 -2.67
C PHE A 326 22.01 13.60 -2.53
N SER A 327 21.32 14.55 -1.91
CA SER A 327 21.85 15.89 -1.59
C SER A 327 21.74 16.13 -0.10
N GLY A 328 22.49 17.09 0.43
CA GLY A 328 22.37 17.46 1.84
C GLY A 328 22.76 18.90 2.08
N PHE A 329 22.56 19.37 3.30
CA PHE A 329 22.92 20.68 3.81
C PHE A 329 23.66 20.47 5.12
N ARG A 330 24.86 21.01 5.27
CA ARG A 330 25.64 20.97 6.51
C ARG A 330 25.78 22.36 7.11
N LYS A 331 25.52 22.48 8.41
CA LYS A 331 25.78 23.68 9.19
C LYS A 331 27.27 23.80 9.46
N LYS A 332 27.86 24.90 9.01
CA LYS A 332 29.25 25.29 9.26
C LYS A 332 29.41 25.85 10.67
N GLU A 333 30.66 25.92 11.13
CA GLU A 333 31.01 26.50 12.43
C GLU A 333 30.59 27.97 12.57
N ASP A 334 30.52 28.72 11.47
CA ASP A 334 30.04 30.11 11.44
C ASP A 334 28.51 30.25 11.50
N GLY A 335 27.79 29.13 11.58
CA GLY A 335 26.33 29.06 11.62
C GLY A 335 25.66 29.04 10.24
N SER A 336 26.39 29.28 9.14
CA SER A 336 25.86 29.21 7.78
C SER A 336 25.72 27.76 7.29
N TRP A 337 24.93 27.52 6.24
CA TRP A 337 24.74 26.18 5.68
C TRP A 337 25.44 26.03 4.33
N GLU A 338 26.09 24.89 4.09
CA GLU A 338 26.62 24.48 2.77
C GLU A 338 25.81 23.35 2.16
N SER A 339 25.58 23.42 0.84
CA SER A 339 25.01 22.31 0.10
C SER A 339 26.07 21.23 -0.18
N LEU A 340 25.75 19.98 0.17
CA LEU A 340 26.50 18.79 -0.14
C LEU A 340 25.85 18.05 -1.32
N ARG A 341 26.65 17.63 -2.30
CA ARG A 341 26.23 16.72 -3.37
C ARG A 341 26.97 15.41 -3.24
N PHE A 342 26.22 14.32 -3.17
CA PHE A 342 26.78 12.98 -3.12
C PHE A 342 26.55 12.30 -4.48
N PRO A 343 27.60 11.99 -5.25
CA PRO A 343 27.43 11.26 -6.49
C PRO A 343 27.03 9.81 -6.18
N ILE A 344 25.80 9.42 -6.55
CA ILE A 344 25.39 8.02 -6.49
C ILE A 344 26.10 7.27 -7.63
N ARG A 345 27.20 6.58 -7.32
CA ARG A 345 27.77 5.57 -8.23
C ARG A 345 27.07 4.24 -7.99
N SER A 346 25.96 4.02 -8.69
CA SER A 346 25.37 2.68 -8.82
C SER A 346 26.33 1.79 -9.61
N LYS A 347 27.06 0.91 -8.90
CA LYS A 347 27.71 -0.27 -9.50
C LYS A 347 26.76 -1.46 -9.32
N SER A 348 25.68 -1.48 -10.09
CA SER A 348 24.85 -2.67 -10.27
C SER A 348 25.03 -3.17 -11.70
N ALA A 349 25.77 -4.26 -11.87
CA ALA A 349 26.10 -4.86 -13.16
C ALA A 349 25.01 -5.82 -13.70
N ASN A 350 23.77 -5.75 -13.20
CA ASN A 350 22.64 -6.54 -13.72
C ASN A 350 21.37 -5.68 -13.73
N SER A 351 21.29 -4.76 -14.69
CA SER A 351 20.18 -3.81 -14.87
C SER A 351 19.01 -4.33 -15.72
N ASN A 352 18.79 -5.65 -15.81
CA ASN A 352 17.79 -6.24 -16.72
C ASN A 352 16.51 -6.75 -16.04
N LEU A 353 16.28 -6.50 -14.74
CA LEU A 353 15.15 -7.12 -14.04
C LEU A 353 14.13 -6.18 -13.38
N PHE A 354 14.35 -4.87 -13.28
CA PHE A 354 13.50 -4.05 -12.40
C PHE A 354 13.27 -2.63 -12.93
N HIS A 355 12.10 -2.43 -13.56
CA HIS A 355 11.55 -1.12 -13.93
C HIS A 355 10.12 -1.02 -13.38
N GLY A 356 9.98 -0.41 -12.21
CA GLY A 356 8.74 -0.06 -11.53
C GLY A 356 9.13 0.75 -10.30
N GLY A 357 8.34 1.75 -9.90
CA GLY A 357 8.65 2.62 -8.76
C GLY A 357 8.95 1.80 -7.50
N LEU A 358 10.18 1.91 -7.02
CA LEU A 358 10.72 1.14 -5.91
C LEU A 358 11.08 2.09 -4.79
N ASP A 359 10.39 1.95 -3.66
CA ASP A 359 10.84 2.57 -2.42
C ASP A 359 11.88 1.63 -1.82
N TYR A 360 13.14 2.06 -1.92
CA TYR A 360 14.27 1.40 -1.27
C TYR A 360 14.57 2.13 0.02
N TRP A 361 14.63 1.40 1.12
CA TRP A 361 15.23 1.92 2.34
C TRP A 361 16.44 1.07 2.71
N THR A 362 17.52 1.77 3.06
CA THR A 362 18.80 1.15 3.45
C THR A 362 19.13 1.51 4.88
N TRP A 363 19.18 0.50 5.76
CA TRP A 363 19.73 0.68 7.10
C TRP A 363 21.17 0.19 7.14
N VAL A 364 22.07 1.05 7.63
CA VAL A 364 23.51 0.77 7.74
C VAL A 364 23.95 0.94 9.20
N LYS A 365 24.16 -0.17 9.89
CA LYS A 365 24.88 -0.21 11.18
C LYS A 365 26.04 -1.19 11.05
N GLU A 366 27.24 -0.78 11.46
CA GLU A 366 28.42 -1.64 11.63
C GLU A 366 28.80 -2.55 10.43
N GLY A 367 28.67 -2.06 9.20
CA GLY A 367 29.06 -2.81 8.00
C GLY A 367 28.03 -3.81 7.46
N TYR A 368 26.79 -3.76 7.97
CA TYR A 368 25.65 -4.49 7.45
C TYR A 368 24.81 -3.59 6.53
N PHE A 369 24.25 -4.16 5.45
CA PHE A 369 23.30 -3.50 4.57
C PHE A 369 21.96 -4.23 4.65
N LYS A 370 20.92 -3.59 5.17
CA LYS A 370 19.56 -4.13 5.10
C LYS A 370 18.78 -3.34 4.06
N VAL A 371 18.22 -4.02 3.06
CA VAL A 371 17.42 -3.42 1.99
C VAL A 371 16.03 -4.00 2.08
N GLY A 372 15.06 -3.24 2.57
CA GLY A 372 13.67 -3.60 2.29
C GLY A 372 13.25 -2.96 0.97
N VAL A 373 12.43 -3.70 0.25
CA VAL A 373 11.92 -3.30 -1.06
C VAL A 373 10.40 -3.25 -0.93
N ASN A 374 9.83 -2.06 -1.04
CA ASN A 374 8.41 -1.92 -1.37
C ASN A 374 8.26 -1.87 -2.87
N HIS A 375 7.48 -2.78 -3.45
CA HIS A 375 7.08 -2.68 -4.85
C HIS A 375 5.56 -2.77 -4.95
N GLY A 376 4.84 -1.67 -4.66
CA GLY A 376 3.39 -1.66 -4.73
C GLY A 376 2.75 -2.63 -3.72
N PRO A 377 1.93 -3.62 -4.12
CA PRO A 377 1.29 -4.54 -3.19
C PRO A 377 2.25 -5.63 -2.64
N PHE A 378 3.54 -5.57 -3.02
CA PHE A 378 4.57 -6.51 -2.59
C PHE A 378 5.47 -5.86 -1.54
N MET A 379 5.47 -6.42 -0.32
CA MET A 379 6.55 -6.18 0.64
C MET A 379 7.52 -7.36 0.65
N GLY A 380 8.76 -7.09 0.24
CA GLY A 380 9.89 -7.99 0.43
C GLY A 380 10.92 -7.37 1.37
N VAL A 381 11.07 -7.91 2.57
CA VAL A 381 12.18 -7.53 3.44
C VAL A 381 13.37 -8.42 3.12
N VAL A 382 14.40 -7.86 2.48
CA VAL A 382 15.64 -8.57 2.15
C VAL A 382 16.76 -8.10 3.07
N THR A 383 17.02 -8.90 4.12
CA THR A 383 18.17 -8.64 4.97
C THR A 383 19.42 -9.22 4.29
N VAL A 384 20.31 -8.36 3.77
CA VAL A 384 21.64 -8.77 3.26
C VAL A 384 22.66 -8.68 4.40
N SER A 385 22.53 -9.60 5.35
CA SER A 385 23.55 -9.84 6.37
C SER A 385 24.62 -10.78 5.81
N LYS A 386 25.87 -10.59 6.24
CA LYS A 386 26.98 -11.55 6.00
C LYS A 386 26.72 -12.92 6.65
N ILE A 387 25.71 -13.01 7.51
CA ILE A 387 25.36 -14.17 8.33
C ILE A 387 23.83 -14.28 8.29
N GLU A 388 23.34 -15.29 7.56
CA GLU A 388 21.93 -15.70 7.39
C GLU A 388 20.99 -14.78 6.57
N LYS A 389 20.25 -15.42 5.66
CA LYS A 389 19.27 -14.82 4.76
C LYS A 389 17.87 -15.03 5.34
N TYR A 390 17.40 -14.13 6.19
CA TYR A 390 15.97 -14.10 6.50
C TYR A 390 15.23 -13.48 5.31
N HIS A 391 14.30 -14.24 4.75
CA HIS A 391 13.38 -13.79 3.71
C HIS A 391 11.96 -13.99 4.24
N MET A 392 11.33 -12.89 4.62
CA MET A 392 9.89 -12.82 4.89
C MET A 392 9.27 -11.96 3.79
N GLY A 393 8.21 -12.49 3.20
CA GLY A 393 7.46 -11.81 2.15
C GLY A 393 5.98 -11.90 2.46
N VAL A 394 5.34 -10.75 2.50
CA VAL A 394 3.88 -10.63 2.52
C VAL A 394 3.53 -9.86 1.27
N SER A 395 2.84 -10.54 0.35
CA SER A 395 2.35 -9.94 -0.87
C SER A 395 0.84 -10.00 -0.86
N ASP A 396 0.24 -8.83 -1.01
CA ASP A 396 -1.04 -8.77 -1.65
C ASP A 396 -0.80 -8.84 -3.16
N THR A 397 -1.61 -9.57 -3.90
CA THR A 397 -1.63 -9.47 -5.35
C THR A 397 -3.09 -9.32 -5.72
N PRO A 398 -3.61 -8.09 -5.80
CA PRO A 398 -5.04 -7.90 -5.98
C PRO A 398 -5.54 -8.66 -7.24
N GLY A 399 -4.72 -8.78 -8.28
CA GLY A 399 -5.15 -9.40 -9.52
C GLY A 399 -6.35 -8.64 -10.09
N PHE A 400 -7.37 -9.34 -10.61
CA PHE A 400 -8.57 -8.66 -11.11
C PHE A 400 -9.52 -8.20 -10.01
N LEU A 401 -9.47 -8.86 -8.85
CA LEU A 401 -10.21 -8.46 -7.67
C LEU A 401 -9.43 -7.31 -7.03
N ARG A 402 -9.86 -6.05 -7.15
CA ARG A 402 -9.14 -4.92 -6.52
C ARG A 402 -9.35 -4.88 -5.00
N LEU A 403 -9.22 -6.04 -4.35
CA LEU A 403 -9.04 -6.21 -2.92
C LEU A 403 -7.80 -5.40 -2.50
N PRO A 404 -7.73 -4.96 -1.23
CA PRO A 404 -6.88 -3.86 -0.83
C PRO A 404 -5.47 -4.07 -1.32
N ASN A 405 -4.93 -3.04 -1.98
CA ASN A 405 -3.50 -2.95 -2.20
C ASN A 405 -2.87 -2.63 -0.84
N ARG A 406 -2.84 -3.62 0.07
CA ARG A 406 -2.17 -3.49 1.36
C ARG A 406 -0.71 -3.26 1.07
N ARG A 407 -0.17 -2.25 1.72
CA ARG A 407 1.23 -1.89 1.65
C ARG A 407 1.68 -1.70 3.07
N PHE A 408 2.84 -2.24 3.39
CA PHE A 408 3.47 -1.79 4.61
C PHE A 408 4.46 -0.68 4.32
N TYR A 409 4.57 0.23 5.27
CA TYR A 409 5.34 1.45 5.25
C TYR A 409 6.28 1.44 6.45
N SER A 410 7.28 2.32 6.40
CA SER A 410 8.12 2.67 7.54
C SER A 410 8.69 1.47 8.31
N PRO A 411 9.30 0.46 7.67
CA PRO A 411 9.82 -0.67 8.42
C PRO A 411 11.02 -0.28 9.28
N VAL A 412 10.94 -0.53 10.58
CA VAL A 412 12.00 -0.24 11.55
C VAL A 412 12.47 -1.54 12.18
N PHE A 413 13.74 -1.89 11.98
CA PHE A 413 14.36 -3.01 12.66
C PHE A 413 14.58 -2.67 14.15
N LEU A 414 14.18 -3.57 15.04
CA LEU A 414 14.51 -3.46 16.46
C LEU A 414 15.99 -3.76 16.70
N GLU A 415 16.50 -3.40 17.88
CA GLU A 415 17.93 -3.50 18.21
C GLU A 415 18.46 -4.94 18.13
N ASN A 416 17.62 -5.94 18.41
CA ASN A 416 17.96 -7.35 18.28
C ASN A 416 18.21 -7.79 16.82
N GLY A 417 17.81 -6.97 15.83
CA GLY A 417 18.00 -7.21 14.41
C GLY A 417 17.17 -8.37 13.82
N LYS A 418 16.36 -9.05 14.63
CA LYS A 418 15.49 -10.19 14.29
C LYS A 418 14.03 -9.81 14.17
N GLU A 419 13.64 -8.69 14.77
CA GLU A 419 12.28 -8.17 14.72
C GLU A 419 12.20 -6.87 13.93
N VAL A 420 11.07 -6.66 13.27
CA VAL A 420 10.78 -5.48 12.46
C VAL A 420 9.38 -4.99 12.80
N LEU A 421 9.26 -3.69 13.11
CA LEU A 421 7.98 -3.02 13.13
C LEU A 421 7.67 -2.52 11.72
N VAL A 422 6.42 -2.68 11.29
CA VAL A 422 5.94 -2.13 10.04
C VAL A 422 4.58 -1.48 10.26
N GLU A 423 4.26 -0.48 9.44
CA GLU A 423 2.97 0.18 9.45
C GLU A 423 2.16 -0.24 8.23
N ASP A 424 0.93 -0.71 8.39
CA ASP A 424 -0.09 -0.73 7.34
C ASP A 424 -1.00 0.50 7.55
N GLU A 425 -1.81 0.85 6.55
CA GLU A 425 -2.64 2.08 6.46
C GLU A 425 -3.27 2.59 7.78
N HIS A 426 -3.61 1.69 8.71
CA HIS A 426 -4.20 2.01 10.01
C HIS A 426 -3.66 1.18 11.18
N SER A 427 -2.59 0.43 11.02
CA SER A 427 -2.15 -0.53 12.04
C SER A 427 -0.66 -0.77 12.01
N ILE A 428 -0.07 -0.93 13.17
CA ILE A 428 1.34 -1.27 13.33
C ILE A 428 1.43 -2.76 13.67
N TYR A 429 2.34 -3.45 12.99
CA TYR A 429 2.61 -4.87 13.15
C TYR A 429 4.05 -5.09 13.58
N LEU A 430 4.25 -6.09 14.44
CA LEU A 430 5.56 -6.63 14.76
C LEU A 430 5.78 -7.91 13.96
N MET A 431 6.94 -8.03 13.32
CA MET A 431 7.35 -9.20 12.55
C MET A 431 8.56 -9.88 13.21
N ASP A 432 8.46 -11.16 13.55
CA ASP A 432 9.62 -12.01 13.91
C ASP A 432 10.15 -12.68 12.64
N LEU A 433 11.32 -12.24 12.17
CA LEU A 433 11.94 -12.75 10.96
C LEU A 433 12.49 -14.18 11.11
N GLU A 434 12.87 -14.57 12.33
CA GLU A 434 13.45 -15.89 12.63
C GLU A 434 12.34 -16.95 12.69
N ASN A 435 11.25 -16.66 13.41
CA ASN A 435 10.13 -17.58 13.57
C ASN A 435 9.02 -17.38 12.52
N ARG A 436 9.22 -16.46 11.58
CA ARG A 436 8.28 -16.10 10.52
C ARG A 436 6.88 -15.77 11.03
N ARG A 437 6.79 -14.94 12.07
CA ARG A 437 5.52 -14.55 12.69
C ARG A 437 5.22 -13.09 12.44
N ILE A 438 3.94 -12.75 12.32
CA ILE A 438 3.47 -11.37 12.27
C ILE A 438 2.32 -11.22 13.25
N GLY A 439 2.44 -10.24 14.13
CA GLY A 439 1.48 -9.92 15.17
C GLY A 439 0.99 -8.49 15.02
N HIS A 440 -0.32 -8.31 15.12
CA HIS A 440 -0.89 -6.96 15.25
C HIS A 440 -0.47 -6.37 16.60
N LEU A 441 0.30 -5.29 16.58
CA LEU A 441 0.70 -4.59 17.79
C LEU A 441 -0.41 -3.65 18.24
N VAL A 442 -0.80 -2.71 17.36
CA VAL A 442 -1.81 -1.71 17.69
C VAL A 442 -2.41 -1.04 16.45
N SER A 443 -3.64 -0.54 16.57
CA SER A 443 -4.27 0.30 15.56
C SER A 443 -3.73 1.73 15.65
N GLY A 444 -2.84 2.09 14.73
CA GLY A 444 -2.09 3.33 14.77
C GLY A 444 -1.22 3.53 13.53
N VAL A 445 -0.66 4.73 13.43
CA VAL A 445 0.16 5.21 12.31
C VAL A 445 1.33 6.06 12.83
N SER A 446 2.29 6.38 11.95
CA SER A 446 3.40 7.30 12.21
C SER A 446 4.19 6.93 13.47
N PHE A 447 4.71 5.70 13.53
CA PHE A 447 5.36 5.21 14.75
C PHE A 447 6.84 5.59 14.85
N SER A 448 7.35 5.62 16.09
CA SER A 448 8.77 5.79 16.41
C SER A 448 9.19 4.81 17.50
N VAL A 449 10.42 4.30 17.42
CA VAL A 449 10.98 3.36 18.39
C VAL A 449 11.87 4.11 19.37
N LEU A 450 11.62 3.94 20.67
CA LEU A 450 12.47 4.51 21.71
C LEU A 450 13.64 3.58 21.99
N SER A 451 14.87 4.11 21.99
CA SER A 451 16.05 3.34 22.38
C SER A 451 15.96 2.91 23.84
N GLU A 452 16.67 1.83 24.18
CA GLU A 452 16.70 1.29 25.54
C GLU A 452 17.20 2.32 26.56
N GLU A 453 18.19 3.14 26.17
CA GLU A 453 18.74 4.22 27.01
C GLU A 453 17.69 5.28 27.42
N ILE A 454 16.76 5.61 26.52
CA ILE A 454 15.69 6.57 26.81
C ILE A 454 14.61 5.92 27.67
N SER A 455 14.28 4.66 27.38
CA SER A 455 13.27 3.90 28.11
C SER A 455 13.67 3.69 29.58
N GLN A 456 14.94 3.40 29.85
CA GLN A 456 15.45 3.18 31.21
C GLN A 456 15.50 4.46 32.06
N ARG A 457 15.75 5.64 31.46
CA ARG A 457 15.77 6.92 32.20
C ARG A 457 14.41 7.29 32.81
N HIS A 458 13.31 6.82 32.22
CA HIS A 458 11.95 7.08 32.71
C HIS A 458 11.43 6.08 33.74
N LEU A 459 12.05 4.89 33.83
CA LEU A 459 11.66 3.87 34.81
C LEU A 459 12.32 4.05 36.18
N ILE A 460 13.29 4.98 36.28
CA ILE A 460 13.85 5.39 37.56
C ILE A 460 12.93 6.47 38.12
N GLU A 461 12.02 6.08 39.01
CA GLU A 461 11.17 7.01 39.77
C GLU A 461 12.03 8.14 40.38
N PRO A 462 11.51 9.38 40.47
CA PRO A 462 12.20 10.42 41.23
C PRO A 462 12.35 9.94 42.66
N GLU A 463 13.60 9.78 43.14
CA GLU A 463 13.88 9.61 44.56
C GLU A 463 13.15 10.75 45.31
N SER A 464 12.14 10.36 46.09
CA SER A 464 11.26 11.24 46.86
C SER A 464 11.99 12.10 47.87
#